data_AF-A0A928MKJ6-F1
#
_entry.id   AF-A0A928MKJ6-F1
#
_cell.length_a   1.000
_cell.length_b   1.000
_cell.length_c   1.000
_cell.angle_alpha   90.00
_cell.angle_beta   90.00
_cell.angle_gamma   90.00
#
_symmetry.space_group_name_H-M   'P 1'
#
loop_
_entity.id
_entity.type
_entity.pdbx_description
1 polymer ?
#
loop_
_entity_poly.entity_id
_entity_poly.type
_entity_poly.pdbx_seq_one_letter_code
_entity_poly.pdbx_strand_id
1 'polypeptide(L)'
;MKSIKPGRAPSMMGGIVGIFMVIFGIGWTIVASQLHFLMVLFGIVWTGIALMNTIYNFKNATGKNRYSSYDIVDANREPDPMNERYGQGLAPELQEEGNYCPYCGAPAKKDHRYCAKCGKELH
;
A
#
# COMPACT_ATOMS: atom_id res chain seq x y z
N MET A 1 8.81 4.50 6.69
CA MET A 1 7.38 4.26 6.40
C MET A 1 7.02 4.85 5.05
N LYS A 2 6.81 3.98 4.07
CA LYS A 2 6.19 4.33 2.78
C LYS A 2 4.75 3.83 2.84
N SER A 3 3.90 4.28 1.93
CA SER A 3 2.51 3.85 1.94
C SER A 3 1.95 3.71 0.53
N ILE A 4 1.17 2.66 0.29
CA ILE A 4 0.55 2.38 -1.01
C ILE A 4 -0.80 3.05 -1.03
N LYS A 5 -1.11 3.82 -2.08
CA LYS A 5 -2.38 4.53 -2.22
C LYS A 5 -3.27 3.80 -3.23
N PRO A 6 -4.60 3.74 -3.03
CA PRO A 6 -5.49 3.14 -3.99
C PRO A 6 -5.46 3.90 -5.32
N GLY A 7 -5.72 3.18 -6.42
CA GLY A 7 -5.77 3.75 -7.76
C GLY A 7 -6.87 4.80 -7.89
N ARG A 8 -6.62 5.88 -8.64
CA ARG A 8 -7.61 6.96 -8.82
C ARG A 8 -8.82 6.51 -9.62
N ALA A 9 -8.64 5.71 -10.68
CA ALA A 9 -9.75 5.21 -11.49
C ALA A 9 -10.68 4.26 -10.70
N PRO A 10 -10.18 3.25 -9.96
CA PRO A 10 -11.02 2.47 -9.05
C PRO A 10 -11.73 3.32 -7.99
N SER A 11 -11.04 4.31 -7.41
CA SER A 11 -11.65 5.22 -6.42
C SER A 11 -12.74 6.10 -7.04
N MET A 12 -12.54 6.57 -8.28
CA MET A 12 -13.54 7.36 -9.01
C MET A 12 -14.79 6.51 -9.30
N MET A 13 -14.58 5.27 -9.79
CA MET A 13 -15.66 4.33 -10.04
C MET A 13 -16.43 4.03 -8.76
N GLY A 14 -15.73 3.78 -7.64
CA GLY A 14 -16.36 3.59 -6.33
C GLY A 14 -17.18 4.80 -5.87
N GLY A 15 -16.72 6.02 -6.16
CA GLY A 15 -17.46 7.25 -5.88
C GLY A 15 -18.75 7.36 -6.70
N ILE A 16 -18.67 7.12 -8.02
CA ILE A 16 -19.82 7.15 -8.92
C ILE A 16 -20.86 6.10 -8.52
N VAL A 17 -20.43 4.85 -8.30
CA VAL A 17 -21.30 3.77 -7.80
C VAL A 17 -21.92 4.15 -6.46
N GLY A 18 -21.14 4.79 -5.58
CA GLY A 18 -21.61 5.29 -4.30
C GLY A 18 -22.79 6.27 -4.41
N ILE A 19 -22.79 7.17 -5.39
CA ILE A 19 -23.93 8.08 -5.65
C ILE A 19 -25.19 7.28 -5.97
N PHE A 20 -25.10 6.29 -6.86
CA PHE A 20 -26.23 5.43 -7.17
C PHE A 20 -26.74 4.68 -5.94
N MET A 21 -25.82 4.18 -5.10
CA MET A 21 -26.18 3.51 -3.85
C MET A 21 -26.92 4.47 -2.91
N VAL A 22 -26.44 5.68 -2.69
CA VAL A 22 -27.13 6.66 -1.82
C VAL A 22 -28.54 6.97 -2.32
N ILE A 23 -28.72 7.22 -3.63
CA ILE A 23 -30.04 7.50 -4.22
C ILE A 23 -30.96 6.29 -4.05
N PHE A 24 -30.44 5.09 -4.32
CA PHE A 24 -31.19 3.85 -4.14
C PHE A 24 -31.62 3.65 -2.69
N GLY A 25 -30.72 3.88 -1.72
CA GLY A 25 -31.02 3.75 -0.29
C GLY A 25 -32.14 4.65 0.17
N ILE A 26 -32.13 5.92 -0.27
CA ILE A 26 -33.21 6.87 0.03
C ILE A 26 -34.53 6.37 -0.54
N GLY A 27 -34.56 6.00 -1.82
CA GLY A 27 -35.76 5.49 -2.47
C GLY A 27 -36.29 4.21 -1.83
N TRP A 28 -35.40 3.25 -1.56
CA TRP A 28 -35.73 2.01 -0.87
C TRP A 28 -36.30 2.26 0.52
N THR A 29 -35.71 3.18 1.30
CA THR A 29 -36.18 3.51 2.65
C THR A 29 -37.62 4.04 2.63
N ILE A 30 -37.96 4.87 1.64
CA ILE A 30 -39.32 5.40 1.47
C ILE A 30 -40.31 4.25 1.20
N VAL A 31 -39.98 3.35 0.28
CA VAL A 31 -40.85 2.21 -0.07
C VAL A 31 -40.98 1.24 1.11
N ALA A 32 -39.86 0.90 1.76
CA ALA A 32 -39.82 -0.08 2.84
C ALA A 32 -40.40 0.45 4.17
N SER A 33 -40.54 1.78 4.32
CA SER A 33 -41.15 2.40 5.51
C SER A 33 -42.58 1.94 5.77
N GLN A 34 -43.28 1.47 4.73
CA GLN A 34 -44.65 0.98 4.81
C GLN A 34 -44.75 -0.39 5.48
N LEU A 35 -43.64 -1.15 5.57
CA LEU A 35 -43.65 -2.52 6.09
C LEU A 35 -43.45 -2.57 7.60
N HIS A 36 -42.41 -1.92 8.11
CA HIS A 36 -42.05 -1.96 9.53
C HIS A 36 -41.09 -0.83 9.90
N PHE A 37 -41.17 -0.31 11.13
CA PHE A 37 -40.31 0.81 11.56
C PHE A 37 -38.81 0.44 11.55
N LEU A 38 -38.48 -0.84 11.79
CA LEU A 38 -37.09 -1.33 11.69
C LEU A 38 -36.52 -1.16 10.27
N MET A 39 -37.37 -1.18 9.23
CA MET A 39 -36.92 -0.98 7.85
C MET A 39 -36.46 0.47 7.61
N VAL A 40 -37.07 1.43 8.31
CA VAL A 40 -36.63 2.84 8.26
C VAL A 40 -35.27 2.99 8.94
N LEU A 41 -35.09 2.41 10.13
CA LEU A 41 -33.80 2.43 10.83
C LEU A 41 -32.69 1.77 10.01
N PHE A 42 -32.99 0.60 9.43
CA PHE A 42 -32.09 -0.09 8.52
C PHE A 42 -31.72 0.77 7.31
N GLY A 43 -32.71 1.37 6.65
CA GLY A 43 -32.52 2.21 5.49
C GLY A 43 -31.65 3.44 5.77
N ILE A 44 -31.83 4.08 6.93
CA ILE A 44 -30.98 5.20 7.39
C ILE A 44 -29.53 4.74 7.58
N VAL A 45 -29.32 3.63 8.30
CA VAL A 45 -27.96 3.10 8.55
C VAL A 45 -27.28 2.71 7.24
N TRP A 46 -27.98 1.97 6.38
CA TRP A 46 -27.47 1.53 5.08
C TRP A 46 -27.08 2.73 4.20
N THR A 47 -27.95 3.74 4.12
CA THR A 47 -27.69 4.96 3.32
C THR A 47 -26.53 5.76 3.91
N GLY A 48 -26.41 5.82 5.24
CA GLY A 48 -25.28 6.45 5.91
C GLY A 48 -23.94 5.76 5.58
N ILE A 49 -23.91 4.44 5.59
CA ILE A 49 -22.70 3.66 5.20
C ILE A 49 -22.37 3.90 3.72
N ALA A 50 -23.36 3.89 2.84
CA ALA A 50 -23.16 4.20 1.41
C ALA A 50 -22.60 5.61 1.22
N LEU A 51 -23.11 6.60 1.95
CA LEU A 51 -22.62 7.98 1.90
C LEU A 51 -21.15 8.08 2.37
N MET A 52 -20.81 7.45 3.49
CA MET A 52 -19.43 7.42 4.00
C MET A 52 -18.47 6.81 2.98
N ASN A 53 -18.84 5.69 2.37
CA ASN A 53 -18.04 5.04 1.31
C ASN A 53 -17.89 5.94 0.09
N THR A 54 -18.96 6.64 -0.31
CA THR A 54 -18.96 7.58 -1.43
C THR A 54 -17.96 8.71 -1.20
N ILE A 55 -18.01 9.32 -0.02
CA ILE A 55 -17.09 10.40 0.39
C ILE A 55 -15.64 9.90 0.42
N TYR A 56 -15.39 8.73 1.02
CA TYR A 56 -14.07 8.12 1.07
C TYR A 56 -13.48 7.92 -0.33
N ASN A 57 -14.27 7.36 -1.25
CA ASN A 57 -13.86 7.10 -2.62
C ASN A 57 -13.57 8.38 -3.41
N PHE A 58 -14.44 9.40 -3.33
CA PHE A 58 -14.17 10.68 -3.99
C PHE A 58 -12.95 11.39 -3.42
N LYS A 59 -12.76 11.38 -2.10
CA LYS A 59 -11.57 11.94 -1.46
C LYS A 59 -10.29 11.26 -1.94
N ASN A 60 -10.33 9.95 -2.17
CA ASN A 60 -9.20 9.21 -2.75
C ASN A 60 -9.03 9.42 -4.25
N ALA A 61 -10.10 9.70 -5.00
CA ALA A 61 -10.03 9.96 -6.44
C ALA A 61 -9.44 11.35 -6.76
N THR A 62 -9.84 12.38 -6.00
CA THR A 62 -9.52 13.80 -6.30
C THR A 62 -8.49 14.41 -5.35
N GLY A 63 -8.30 13.86 -4.16
CA GLY A 63 -7.41 14.42 -3.14
C GLY A 63 -5.92 14.33 -3.50
N LYS A 64 -5.16 15.38 -3.16
CA LYS A 64 -3.68 15.35 -3.20
C LYS A 64 -3.14 14.31 -2.20
N ASN A 65 -3.69 14.33 -0.98
CA ASN A 65 -3.38 13.41 0.10
C ASN A 65 -4.50 12.39 0.24
N ARG A 66 -4.25 11.19 -0.31
CA ARG A 66 -5.16 10.05 -0.31
C ARG A 66 -4.85 9.14 0.89
N TYR A 67 -5.86 8.45 1.38
CA TYR A 67 -5.67 7.42 2.38
C TYR A 67 -4.84 6.27 1.80
N SER A 68 -3.94 5.72 2.61
CA SER A 68 -3.17 4.56 2.21
C SER A 68 -3.97 3.29 2.40
N SER A 69 -3.83 2.33 1.48
CA SER A 69 -4.32 0.98 1.66
C SER A 69 -3.39 0.14 2.52
N TYR A 70 -2.07 0.41 2.47
CA TYR A 70 -1.06 -0.36 3.17
C TYR A 70 0.09 0.56 3.60
N ASP A 71 0.47 0.48 4.87
CA ASP A 71 1.70 1.07 5.37
C ASP A 71 2.84 0.06 5.20
N ILE A 72 3.90 0.49 4.51
CA ILE A 72 5.14 -0.27 4.35
C ILE A 72 6.08 0.21 5.45
N VAL A 73 6.31 -0.68 6.41
CA VAL A 73 7.21 -0.48 7.54
C VAL A 73 8.54 -1.18 7.26
N ASP A 74 9.63 -0.57 7.70
CA ASP A 74 10.97 -1.13 7.54
C ASP A 74 11.19 -2.23 8.60
N ALA A 75 11.93 -3.29 8.25
CA ALA A 75 12.18 -4.44 9.14
C ALA A 75 12.81 -4.05 10.50
N ASN A 76 13.51 -2.92 10.55
CA ASN A 76 14.12 -2.39 11.77
C ASN A 76 13.09 -1.83 12.78
N ARG A 77 11.87 -1.50 12.32
CA ARG A 77 10.81 -0.96 13.18
C ARG A 77 9.79 -2.02 13.56
N GLU A 78 9.32 -2.79 12.59
CA GLU A 78 8.38 -3.88 12.80
C GLU A 78 8.86 -5.09 11.98
N PRO A 79 9.33 -6.17 12.63
CA PRO A 79 9.76 -7.37 11.94
C PRO A 79 8.53 -8.12 11.40
N ASP A 80 8.59 -8.54 10.13
CA ASP A 80 7.54 -9.37 9.52
C ASP A 80 7.67 -10.83 9.99
N PRO A 81 6.67 -11.40 10.68
CA PRO A 81 6.69 -12.80 11.12
C PRO A 81 6.85 -13.81 9.97
N MET A 82 6.41 -13.45 8.76
CA MET A 82 6.63 -14.29 7.58
C MET A 82 8.08 -14.28 7.13
N ASN A 83 8.80 -13.17 7.32
CA ASN A 83 10.22 -13.08 7.03
C ASN A 83 11.05 -13.98 7.96
N GLU A 84 10.62 -14.20 9.21
CA GLU A 84 11.27 -15.16 10.11
C GLU A 84 11.10 -16.62 9.63
N ARG A 85 9.94 -16.96 9.09
CA ARG A 85 9.61 -18.34 8.66
C ARG A 85 10.11 -18.69 7.27
N TYR A 86 10.09 -17.73 6.35
CA TYR A 86 10.33 -17.95 4.92
C TYR A 86 11.46 -17.08 4.35
N GLY A 87 12.02 -16.15 5.12
CA GLY A 87 13.10 -15.26 4.67
C GLY A 87 14.50 -15.90 4.69
N GLN A 88 14.65 -17.11 5.25
CA GLN A 88 15.89 -17.89 5.22
C GLN A 88 16.19 -18.35 3.78
N GLY A 89 16.87 -17.49 3.02
CA GLY A 89 17.20 -17.68 1.61
C GLY A 89 17.12 -16.40 0.77
N LEU A 90 16.49 -15.35 1.31
CA LEU A 90 16.36 -14.01 0.71
C LEU A 90 17.20 -12.97 1.45
N ALA A 91 18.17 -13.41 2.27
CA ALA A 91 19.15 -12.50 2.84
C ALA A 91 19.72 -11.67 1.67
N PRO A 92 19.56 -10.34 1.68
CA PRO A 92 20.35 -9.56 0.77
C PRO A 92 21.79 -9.78 1.24
N GLU A 93 22.59 -10.46 0.43
CA GLU A 93 24.03 -10.27 0.35
C GLU A 93 24.34 -8.80 -0.01
N LEU A 94 23.83 -7.84 0.77
CA LEU A 94 24.14 -6.42 0.67
C LEU A 94 24.88 -5.93 1.91
N GLN A 95 25.46 -6.87 2.67
CA GLN A 95 26.64 -6.62 3.49
C GLN A 95 27.79 -7.52 3.03
N GLU A 96 28.02 -7.60 1.72
CA GLU A 96 29.40 -7.63 1.28
C GLU A 96 29.96 -6.24 1.63
N GLU A 97 30.58 -6.10 2.81
CA GLU A 97 31.66 -5.13 3.02
C GLU A 97 32.87 -5.49 2.12
N GLY A 98 32.61 -5.82 0.86
CA GLY A 98 33.61 -6.00 -0.17
C GLY A 98 34.02 -4.60 -0.59
N ASN A 99 35.27 -4.24 -0.31
CA ASN A 99 35.86 -3.08 -0.94
C ASN A 99 35.69 -3.25 -2.46
N TYR A 100 35.41 -2.17 -3.19
CA TYR A 100 35.37 -2.23 -4.65
C TYR A 100 36.65 -1.62 -5.21
N CYS A 101 37.17 -2.17 -6.30
CA CYS A 101 38.33 -1.60 -6.97
C CYS A 101 37.97 -0.19 -7.51
N PRO A 102 38.68 0.87 -7.08
CA PRO A 102 38.33 2.25 -7.46
C PRO A 102 38.54 2.54 -8.95
N TYR A 103 39.23 1.66 -9.66
CA TYR A 103 39.55 1.85 -11.08
C TYR A 103 38.58 1.17 -12.04
N CYS A 104 37.92 0.07 -11.64
CA CYS A 104 37.09 -0.74 -12.54
C CYS A 104 35.76 -1.21 -11.92
N GLY A 105 35.52 -0.93 -10.64
CA GLY A 105 34.28 -1.28 -9.94
C GLY A 105 34.10 -2.77 -9.65
N ALA A 106 35.12 -3.60 -9.88
CA ALA A 106 35.06 -5.02 -9.52
C ALA A 106 35.15 -5.20 -7.99
N PRO A 107 34.49 -6.24 -7.43
CA PRO A 107 34.65 -6.57 -6.02
C PRO A 107 36.12 -6.89 -5.72
N ALA A 108 36.65 -6.28 -4.68
CA ALA A 108 38.01 -6.38 -4.21
C ALA A 108 38.03 -6.95 -2.78
N LYS A 109 38.71 -8.09 -2.63
CA LYS A 109 38.94 -8.69 -1.31
C LYS A 109 39.98 -7.87 -0.54
N LYS A 110 39.74 -7.64 0.76
CA LYS A 110 40.58 -6.78 1.64
C LYS A 110 42.06 -7.21 1.69
N ASP A 111 42.38 -8.48 1.41
CA ASP A 111 43.74 -9.03 1.49
C ASP A 111 44.52 -9.07 0.16
N HIS A 112 43.96 -8.55 -0.94
CA HIS A 112 44.64 -8.57 -2.24
C HIS A 112 45.36 -7.25 -2.52
N ARG A 113 46.68 -7.31 -2.74
CA ARG A 113 47.47 -6.15 -3.20
C ARG A 113 47.07 -5.67 -4.60
N TYR A 114 46.56 -6.55 -5.47
CA TYR A 114 46.17 -6.20 -6.84
C TYR A 114 44.76 -6.67 -7.18
N CYS A 115 44.04 -5.89 -7.99
CA CYS A 115 42.72 -6.25 -8.47
C CYS A 115 42.79 -7.42 -9.47
N ALA A 116 42.05 -8.50 -9.21
CA ALA A 116 41.99 -9.68 -10.09
C ALA A 116 41.40 -9.41 -11.48
N LYS A 117 40.67 -8.30 -11.68
CA LYS A 117 40.04 -7.97 -12.97
C LYS A 117 40.89 -7.04 -13.83
N CYS A 118 41.46 -6.00 -13.25
CA CYS A 118 42.18 -4.95 -14.00
C CYS A 118 43.68 -4.86 -13.69
N GLY A 119 44.19 -5.64 -12.73
CA GLY A 119 45.61 -5.72 -12.38
C GLY A 119 46.17 -4.50 -11.63
N LYS A 120 45.36 -3.49 -11.32
CA LYS A 120 45.81 -2.29 -10.58
C LYS A 120 45.93 -2.57 -9.09
N GLU A 121 46.92 -1.93 -8.46
CA GLU A 121 47.18 -2.04 -7.03
C GLU A 121 46.02 -1.46 -6.22
N LEU A 122 45.59 -2.19 -5.19
CA LEU A 122 44.55 -1.80 -4.25
C LEU A 122 45.27 -1.25 -3.00
N HIS A 123 45.02 0.04 -2.71
CA HIS A 123 45.62 0.78 -1.59
C HIS A 123 44.71 0.74 -0.38
#